data_AF-A0A8J7BF33-F1
#
_entry.id   AF-A0A8J7BF33-F1
#
_cell.length_a   1.000
_cell.length_b   1.000
_cell.length_c   1.000
_cell.angle_alpha   90.00
_cell.angle_beta   90.00
_cell.angle_gamma   90.00
#
_symmetry.space_group_name_H-M   'P 1'
#
loop_
_entity.id
_entity.type
_entity.pdbx_description
1 polymer ?
#
loop_
_entity_poly.entity_id
_entity_poly.type
_entity_poly.pdbx_seq_one_letter_code
_entity_poly.pdbx_strand_id
1 'polypeptide(L)'
;MRRADRRNSNDDNAIQHPQAKRAEPIPYNELRQILINVRSQRDEAKDQVVEKERQLEESQTLYREQGEKLQSTIVLFRETQEQASSYLTLYTEEKAKSSELEVKYNEAHQESQNYLALYKQVEQELKFERRSKAGIKGWETRRKRENERLKEEIGQMAIVLRESLTKKDQAIQSLEDVASRMDRIQRLVDSVDGEVANNPVGMLQKFQRIWTAVREILAE
;
A
#
# COMPACT_ATOMS: atom_id res chain seq x y z
N MET A 1 9.96 151.18 -7.04
CA MET A 1 10.44 150.00 -7.78
C MET A 1 11.72 149.51 -7.11
N ARG A 2 11.66 148.52 -6.21
CA ARG A 2 12.07 147.09 -6.41
C ARG A 2 13.38 146.87 -7.17
N ARG A 3 14.37 146.28 -6.48
CA ARG A 3 15.50 145.39 -6.90
C ARG A 3 16.41 145.23 -5.67
N ALA A 4 16.19 144.33 -4.71
CA ALA A 4 16.22 142.87 -4.75
C ALA A 4 17.52 142.29 -5.32
N ASP A 5 18.32 141.73 -4.41
CA ASP A 5 19.24 140.59 -4.55
C ASP A 5 20.35 140.64 -5.61
N ARG A 6 21.56 140.94 -5.13
CA ARG A 6 22.80 140.38 -5.70
C ARG A 6 23.35 139.33 -4.74
N ARG A 7 22.61 138.23 -4.57
CA ARG A 7 23.19 136.95 -4.12
C ARG A 7 23.68 136.24 -5.37
N ASN A 8 24.97 136.01 -5.43
CA ASN A 8 25.64 135.21 -6.46
C ASN A 8 25.44 133.72 -6.14
N SER A 9 25.25 132.91 -7.18
CA SER A 9 25.04 131.44 -7.12
C SER A 9 26.11 130.65 -6.35
N ASN A 10 27.19 131.28 -5.92
CA ASN A 10 28.29 130.63 -5.20
C ASN A 10 28.06 130.60 -3.68
N ASP A 11 27.25 131.51 -3.13
CA ASP A 11 26.99 131.59 -1.69
C ASP A 11 25.96 130.55 -1.22
N ASP A 12 24.98 130.21 -2.07
CA ASP A 12 23.97 129.18 -1.76
C ASP A 12 24.57 127.76 -1.72
N ASN A 13 25.66 127.51 -2.45
CA ASN A 13 26.31 126.20 -2.52
C ASN A 13 27.11 125.89 -1.24
N ALA A 14 27.64 126.92 -0.57
CA ALA A 14 28.39 126.77 0.69
C ALA A 14 27.48 126.49 1.91
N ILE A 15 26.19 126.86 1.81
CA ILE A 15 25.19 126.65 2.87
C ILE A 15 24.56 125.25 2.76
N GLN A 16 24.31 124.74 1.54
CA GLN A 16 23.74 123.40 1.34
C GLN A 16 24.77 122.27 1.46
N HIS A 17 26.04 122.54 1.18
CA HIS A 17 27.15 121.60 1.36
C HIS A 17 28.25 122.26 2.21
N PRO A 18 28.14 122.25 3.55
CA PRO A 18 29.23 122.74 4.38
C PRO A 18 30.48 121.95 4.01
N GLN A 19 31.50 122.63 3.48
CA GLN A 19 32.80 122.00 3.28
C GLN A 19 33.27 121.57 4.65
N ALA A 20 33.20 120.26 4.92
CA ALA A 20 33.74 119.67 6.13
C ALA A 20 35.16 120.21 6.27
N LYS A 21 35.47 120.81 7.43
CA LYS A 21 36.84 121.20 7.79
C LYS A 21 37.73 120.03 7.38
N ARG A 22 38.71 120.27 6.50
CA ARG A 22 39.67 119.22 6.12
C ARG A 22 40.23 118.69 7.41
N ALA A 23 39.88 117.44 7.73
CA ALA A 23 40.41 116.77 8.90
C ALA A 23 41.93 116.87 8.81
N GLU A 24 42.57 117.35 9.87
CA GLU A 24 44.02 117.35 9.95
C GLU A 24 44.51 115.93 9.63
N PRO A 25 45.58 115.77 8.84
CA PRO A 25 46.08 114.45 8.53
C PRO A 25 46.38 113.74 9.85
N ILE A 26 45.79 112.57 10.02
CA ILE A 26 45.90 111.75 11.22
C ILE A 26 47.38 111.73 11.66
N PRO A 27 47.70 112.07 12.91
CA PRO A 27 49.08 112.10 13.37
C PRO A 27 49.71 110.72 13.14
N TYR A 28 50.96 110.71 12.66
CA TYR A 28 51.65 109.50 12.18
C TYR A 28 51.56 108.29 13.14
N ASN A 29 51.54 108.56 14.46
CA ASN A 29 51.43 107.54 15.50
C ASN A 29 50.05 106.85 15.54
N GLU A 30 48.96 107.58 15.31
CA GLU A 30 47.60 107.02 15.24
C GLU A 30 47.41 106.20 13.96
N LEU A 31 47.90 106.70 12.82
CA LEU A 31 47.93 105.94 11.57
C LEU A 31 48.67 104.62 11.74
N ARG A 32 49.81 104.62 12.44
CA ARG A 32 50.59 103.41 12.74
C ARG A 32 49.80 102.43 13.62
N GLN A 33 49.10 102.89 14.65
CA GLN A 33 48.25 102.05 15.48
C GLN A 33 47.08 101.43 14.71
N ILE A 34 46.40 102.22 13.87
CA ILE A 34 45.33 101.72 12.99
C ILE A 34 45.87 100.63 12.06
N LEU A 35 47.03 100.86 11.46
CA LEU A 35 47.67 99.90 10.54
C LEU A 35 48.08 98.60 11.26
N ILE A 36 48.53 98.69 12.52
CA ILE A 36 48.82 97.52 13.36
C ILE A 36 47.51 96.75 13.66
N ASN A 37 46.45 97.44 14.06
CA ASN A 37 45.17 96.81 14.39
C ASN A 37 44.53 96.14 13.17
N VAL A 38 44.54 96.80 12.00
CA VAL A 38 44.03 96.25 10.74
C VAL A 38 44.84 95.02 10.31
N ARG A 39 46.17 95.03 10.53
CA ARG A 39 47.00 93.85 10.28
C ARG A 39 46.64 92.69 11.22
N SER A 40 46.48 92.96 12.52
CA SER A 40 46.01 91.96 13.50
C SER A 40 44.68 91.36 13.10
N GLN A 41 43.68 92.19 12.79
CA GLN A 41 42.34 91.75 12.39
C GLN A 41 42.36 90.95 11.10
N ARG A 42 43.18 91.35 10.12
CA ARG A 42 43.35 90.60 8.88
C ARG A 42 44.00 89.23 9.15
N ASP A 43 45.00 89.18 10.02
CA ASP A 43 45.72 87.95 10.32
C ASP A 43 44.81 87.00 11.15
N GLU A 44 44.06 87.52 12.13
CA GLU A 44 42.99 86.80 12.85
C GLU A 44 41.88 86.28 11.92
N ALA A 45 41.43 87.11 10.96
CA ALA A 45 40.42 86.70 9.99
C ALA A 45 40.94 85.60 9.06
N LYS A 46 42.22 85.66 8.66
CA LYS A 46 42.86 84.57 7.89
C LYS A 46 42.92 83.29 8.70
N ASP A 47 43.31 83.37 9.97
CA ASP A 47 43.36 82.19 10.84
C ASP A 47 41.96 81.58 11.02
N GLN A 48 40.93 82.40 11.17
CA GLN A 48 39.54 81.94 11.23
C GLN A 48 39.06 81.28 9.92
N VAL A 49 39.46 81.81 8.76
CA VAL A 49 39.13 81.20 7.47
C VAL A 49 39.81 79.85 7.33
N VAL A 50 41.10 79.73 7.65
CA VAL A 50 41.83 78.47 7.59
C VAL A 50 41.22 77.42 8.53
N GLU A 51 40.87 77.81 9.75
CA GLU A 51 40.22 76.91 10.71
C GLU A 51 38.83 76.47 10.23
N LYS A 52 38.06 77.37 9.61
CA LYS A 52 36.74 77.04 9.04
C LYS A 52 36.85 76.14 7.82
N GLU A 53 37.83 76.36 6.95
CA GLU A 53 38.11 75.48 5.81
C GLU A 53 38.47 74.08 6.30
N ARG A 54 39.34 73.98 7.33
CA ARG A 54 39.69 72.71 7.94
C ARG A 54 38.48 72.00 8.55
N GLN A 55 37.63 72.70 9.29
CA GLN A 55 36.39 72.13 9.85
C GLN A 55 35.41 71.68 8.76
N LEU A 56 35.33 72.41 7.65
CA LEU A 56 34.49 72.04 6.51
C LEU A 56 35.01 70.76 5.83
N GLU A 57 36.33 70.66 5.63
CA GLU A 57 36.98 69.48 5.06
C GLU A 57 36.78 68.25 5.95
N GLU A 58 36.99 68.39 7.27
CA GLU A 58 36.74 67.33 8.25
C GLU A 58 35.27 66.89 8.27
N SER A 59 34.33 67.84 8.20
CA SER A 59 32.91 67.51 8.12
C SER A 59 32.58 66.77 6.81
N GLN A 60 33.14 67.21 5.69
CA GLN A 60 32.92 66.60 4.39
C GLN A 60 33.46 65.16 4.32
N THR A 61 34.63 64.89 4.91
CA THR A 61 35.18 63.53 4.95
C THR A 61 34.30 62.61 5.80
N LEU A 62 33.87 63.06 6.99
CA LEU A 62 32.96 62.30 7.84
C LEU A 62 31.63 61.97 7.15
N TYR A 63 31.05 62.93 6.41
CA TYR A 63 29.82 62.69 5.65
C TYR A 63 30.03 61.66 4.53
N ARG A 64 31.17 61.69 3.83
CA ARG A 64 31.50 60.70 2.80
C ARG A 64 31.65 59.31 3.42
N GLU A 65 32.41 59.18 4.50
CA GLU A 65 32.58 57.91 5.21
C GLU A 65 31.26 57.34 5.72
N GLN A 66 30.37 58.20 6.26
CA GLN A 66 29.03 57.75 6.65
C GLN A 66 28.22 57.27 5.45
N GLY A 67 28.27 57.99 4.33
CA GLY A 67 27.60 57.58 3.09
C GLY A 67 28.06 56.20 2.61
N GLU A 68 29.36 55.97 2.59
CA GLU A 68 29.95 54.67 2.20
C GLU A 68 29.55 53.54 3.16
N LYS A 69 29.57 53.79 4.48
CA LYS A 69 29.13 52.83 5.51
C LYS A 69 27.64 52.49 5.39
N LEU A 70 26.80 53.48 5.12
CA LEU A 70 25.37 53.27 4.88
C LEU A 70 25.16 52.43 3.63
N GLN A 71 25.88 52.74 2.55
CA GLN A 71 25.75 52.01 1.29
C GLN A 71 26.21 50.56 1.43
N SER A 72 27.32 50.30 2.13
CA SER A 72 27.76 48.92 2.40
C SER A 72 26.77 48.15 3.27
N THR A 73 26.19 48.80 4.29
CA THR A 73 25.17 48.19 5.15
C THR A 73 23.91 47.82 4.37
N ILE A 74 23.47 48.67 3.44
CA ILE A 74 22.31 48.40 2.58
C ILE A 74 22.57 47.19 1.68
N VAL A 75 23.79 47.05 1.13
CA VAL A 75 24.17 45.89 0.31
C VAL A 75 24.13 44.61 1.14
N LEU A 76 24.75 44.59 2.32
CA LEU A 76 24.71 43.44 3.23
C LEU A 76 23.28 43.06 3.63
N PHE A 77 22.42 44.06 3.88
CA PHE A 77 21.02 43.81 4.20
C PHE A 77 20.27 43.15 3.03
N ARG A 78 20.53 43.58 1.79
CA ARG A 78 19.93 42.94 0.61
C ARG A 78 20.43 41.51 0.42
N GLU A 79 21.73 41.28 0.54
CA GLU A 79 22.31 39.94 0.41
C GLU A 79 21.75 38.98 1.46
N THR A 80 21.65 39.43 2.71
CA THR A 80 21.05 38.61 3.80
C THR A 80 19.57 38.35 3.57
N GLN A 81 18.82 39.32 3.04
CA GLN A 81 17.42 39.15 2.66
C GLN A 81 17.26 38.11 1.53
N GLU A 82 18.10 38.18 0.50
CA GLU A 82 18.12 37.23 -0.60
C GLU A 82 18.48 35.82 -0.10
N GLN A 83 19.50 35.69 0.74
CA GLN A 83 19.87 34.42 1.36
C GLN A 83 18.72 33.84 2.20
N ALA A 84 18.08 34.65 3.04
CA ALA A 84 16.95 34.21 3.85
C ALA A 84 15.79 33.72 2.96
N SER A 85 15.51 34.43 1.86
CA SER A 85 14.48 34.00 0.90
C SER A 85 14.85 32.66 0.24
N SER A 86 16.11 32.46 -0.12
CA SER A 86 16.61 31.19 -0.70
C SER A 86 16.55 30.04 0.30
N TYR A 87 16.82 30.26 1.59
CA TYR A 87 16.67 29.21 2.61
C TYR A 87 15.21 28.82 2.82
N LEU A 88 14.29 29.80 2.77
CA LEU A 88 12.86 29.53 2.87
C LEU A 88 12.37 28.68 1.69
N THR A 89 12.81 28.95 0.47
CA THR A 89 12.41 28.13 -0.69
C THR A 89 12.92 26.69 -0.55
N LEU A 90 14.20 26.51 -0.20
CA LEU A 90 14.77 25.17 0.04
C LEU A 90 14.03 24.41 1.15
N TYR A 91 13.69 25.10 2.25
CA TYR A 91 12.90 24.50 3.32
C TYR A 91 11.52 24.04 2.84
N THR A 92 10.84 24.86 2.03
CA THR A 92 9.53 24.49 1.49
C THR A 92 9.60 23.32 0.52
N GLU A 93 10.65 23.24 -0.30
CA GLU A 93 10.90 22.12 -1.20
C GLU A 93 11.19 20.83 -0.44
N GLU A 94 12.05 20.87 0.57
CA GLU A 94 12.34 19.70 1.40
C GLU A 94 11.12 19.24 2.20
N LYS A 95 10.28 20.18 2.65
CA LYS A 95 9.01 19.84 3.29
C LYS A 95 8.06 19.12 2.32
N ALA A 96 7.99 19.56 1.06
CA ALA A 96 7.20 18.89 0.03
C ALA A 96 7.74 17.49 -0.25
N LYS A 97 9.05 17.34 -0.47
CA LYS A 97 9.69 16.02 -0.68
C LYS A 97 9.46 15.06 0.49
N SER A 98 9.56 15.55 1.72
CA SER A 98 9.29 14.76 2.93
C SER A 98 7.86 14.23 2.93
N SER A 99 6.88 15.08 2.60
CA SER A 99 5.47 14.66 2.51
C SER A 99 5.23 13.62 1.40
N GLU A 100 5.87 13.76 0.24
CA GLU A 100 5.79 12.77 -0.83
C GLU A 100 6.40 11.42 -0.42
N LEU A 101 7.50 11.46 0.32
CA LEU A 101 8.18 10.27 0.80
C LEU A 101 7.35 9.55 1.88
N GLU A 102 6.65 10.30 2.73
CA GLU A 102 5.70 9.75 3.69
C GLU A 102 4.53 9.03 3.01
N VAL A 103 3.98 9.61 1.93
CA VAL A 103 2.93 8.95 1.13
C VAL A 103 3.45 7.63 0.53
N LYS A 104 4.61 7.65 -0.14
CA LYS A 104 5.22 6.44 -0.72
C LYS A 104 5.52 5.37 0.32
N TYR A 105 5.99 5.78 1.49
CA TYR A 105 6.25 4.87 2.60
C TYR A 105 4.95 4.20 3.06
N ASN A 106 3.87 4.97 3.21
CA ASN A 106 2.57 4.44 3.62
C ASN A 106 1.98 3.49 2.57
N GLU A 107 2.10 3.81 1.28
CA GLU A 107 1.68 2.92 0.18
C GLU A 107 2.45 1.59 0.21
N ALA A 108 3.78 1.64 0.26
CA ALA A 108 4.61 0.43 0.34
C ALA A 108 4.34 -0.39 1.61
N HIS A 109 4.04 0.28 2.72
CA HIS A 109 3.66 -0.37 3.96
C HIS A 109 2.32 -1.11 3.83
N GLN A 110 1.32 -0.48 3.23
CA GLN A 110 0.02 -1.11 2.96
C GLN A 110 0.15 -2.29 2.00
N GLU A 111 0.93 -2.16 0.92
CA GLU A 111 1.20 -3.26 0.00
C GLU A 111 1.84 -4.46 0.72
N SER A 112 2.85 -4.21 1.57
CA SER A 112 3.48 -5.25 2.37
C SER A 112 2.49 -5.97 3.30
N GLN A 113 1.60 -5.21 3.96
CA GLN A 113 0.54 -5.79 4.78
C GLN A 113 -0.43 -6.64 3.96
N ASN A 114 -0.81 -6.18 2.76
CA ASN A 114 -1.67 -6.91 1.84
C ASN A 114 -1.02 -8.23 1.39
N TYR A 115 0.26 -8.21 1.03
CA TYR A 115 1.01 -9.43 0.68
C TYR A 115 1.08 -10.41 1.85
N LEU A 116 1.32 -9.92 3.06
CA LEU A 116 1.34 -10.75 4.26
C LEU A 116 -0.03 -11.40 4.51
N ALA A 117 -1.12 -10.66 4.32
CA ALA A 117 -2.47 -11.18 4.47
C ALA A 117 -2.77 -12.26 3.42
N LEU A 118 -2.46 -12.01 2.15
CA LEU A 118 -2.63 -12.97 1.06
C LEU A 118 -1.80 -14.24 1.30
N TYR A 119 -0.55 -14.09 1.72
CA TYR A 119 0.31 -15.24 2.02
C TYR A 119 -0.29 -16.13 3.12
N LYS A 120 -0.78 -15.51 4.21
CA LYS A 120 -1.45 -16.25 5.30
C LYS A 120 -2.72 -16.96 4.81
N GLN A 121 -3.51 -16.32 3.94
CA GLN A 121 -4.69 -16.92 3.35
C GLN A 121 -4.32 -18.16 2.51
N VAL A 122 -3.36 -18.02 1.59
CA VAL A 122 -2.89 -19.14 0.76
C VAL A 122 -2.34 -20.29 1.61
N GLU A 123 -1.63 -19.98 2.70
CA GLU A 123 -1.14 -21.01 3.62
C GLU A 123 -2.29 -21.78 4.30
N GLN A 124 -3.37 -21.09 4.67
CA GLN A 124 -4.57 -21.71 5.24
C GLN A 124 -5.32 -22.56 4.22
N GLU A 125 -5.52 -22.06 3.01
CA GLU A 125 -6.15 -22.80 1.91
C GLU A 125 -5.37 -24.07 1.59
N LEU A 126 -4.04 -23.99 1.51
CA LEU A 126 -3.18 -25.14 1.28
C LEU A 126 -3.26 -26.18 2.41
N LYS A 127 -3.38 -25.74 3.68
CA LYS A 127 -3.62 -26.64 4.81
C LYS A 127 -4.98 -27.33 4.70
N PHE A 128 -6.01 -26.60 4.30
CA PHE A 128 -7.35 -27.15 4.09
C PHE A 128 -7.36 -28.18 2.94
N GLU A 129 -6.77 -27.85 1.80
CA GLU A 129 -6.65 -28.77 0.66
C GLU A 129 -5.91 -30.06 1.04
N ARG A 130 -4.79 -29.95 1.77
CA ARG A 130 -4.03 -31.13 2.24
C ARG A 130 -4.89 -32.02 3.14
N ARG A 131 -5.66 -31.43 4.07
CA ARG A 131 -6.61 -32.17 4.93
C ARG A 131 -7.72 -32.82 4.12
N SER A 132 -8.29 -32.10 3.15
CA SER A 132 -9.34 -32.61 2.26
C SER A 132 -8.84 -33.79 1.42
N LYS A 133 -7.68 -33.66 0.78
CA LYS A 133 -7.04 -34.75 0.01
C LYS A 133 -6.74 -35.98 0.88
N ALA A 134 -6.24 -35.77 2.10
CA ALA A 134 -6.03 -36.86 3.05
C ALA A 134 -7.35 -37.54 3.45
N GLY A 135 -8.42 -36.75 3.67
CA GLY A 135 -9.75 -37.25 3.97
C GLY A 135 -10.35 -38.07 2.83
N ILE A 136 -10.28 -37.58 1.59
CA ILE A 136 -10.74 -38.27 0.38
C ILE A 136 -9.99 -39.60 0.21
N LYS A 137 -8.65 -39.56 0.29
CA LYS A 137 -7.82 -40.78 0.17
C LYS A 137 -8.17 -41.81 1.25
N GLY A 138 -8.39 -41.36 2.49
CA GLY A 138 -8.80 -42.22 3.60
C GLY A 138 -10.18 -42.84 3.38
N TRP A 139 -11.16 -42.05 2.93
CA TRP A 139 -12.50 -42.53 2.59
C TRP A 139 -12.47 -43.55 1.45
N GLU A 140 -11.73 -43.26 0.38
CA GLU A 140 -11.61 -44.15 -0.77
C GLU A 140 -10.94 -45.48 -0.40
N THR A 141 -9.91 -45.45 0.45
CA THR A 141 -9.27 -46.66 0.96
C THR A 141 -10.22 -47.49 1.82
N ARG A 142 -11.04 -46.86 2.68
CA ARG A 142 -12.07 -47.58 3.47
C ARG A 142 -13.15 -48.18 2.58
N ARG A 143 -13.67 -47.42 1.61
CA ARG A 143 -14.68 -47.88 0.66
C ARG A 143 -14.19 -49.06 -0.17
N LYS A 144 -12.93 -49.03 -0.62
CA LYS A 144 -12.34 -50.12 -1.39
C LYS A 144 -12.25 -51.42 -0.57
N ARG A 145 -11.76 -51.33 0.67
CA ARG A 145 -11.70 -52.47 1.59
C ARG A 145 -13.08 -53.05 1.89
N GLU A 146 -14.07 -52.20 2.12
CA GLU A 146 -15.45 -52.64 2.35
C GLU A 146 -16.03 -53.34 1.12
N ASN A 147 -15.81 -52.79 -0.08
CA ASN A 147 -16.23 -53.44 -1.33
C ASN A 147 -15.53 -54.78 -1.57
N GLU A 148 -14.25 -54.91 -1.23
CA GLU A 148 -13.53 -56.19 -1.31
C GLU A 148 -14.14 -57.22 -0.36
N ARG A 149 -14.40 -56.83 0.90
CA ARG A 149 -15.09 -57.67 1.87
C ARG A 149 -16.48 -58.12 1.39
N LEU A 150 -17.29 -57.18 0.91
CA LEU A 150 -18.64 -57.50 0.39
C LEU A 150 -18.58 -58.45 -0.82
N LYS A 151 -17.57 -58.31 -1.70
CA LYS A 151 -17.38 -59.24 -2.81
C LYS A 151 -17.05 -60.65 -2.33
N GLU A 152 -16.19 -60.77 -1.32
CA GLU A 152 -15.86 -62.06 -0.71
C GLU A 152 -17.10 -62.70 -0.07
N GLU A 153 -17.89 -61.94 0.70
CA GLU A 153 -19.13 -62.41 1.33
C GLU A 153 -20.18 -62.84 0.29
N ILE A 154 -20.38 -62.05 -0.78
CA ILE A 154 -21.26 -62.42 -1.90
C ILE A 154 -20.76 -63.67 -2.61
N GLY A 155 -19.45 -63.80 -2.81
CA GLY A 155 -18.84 -64.99 -3.42
C GLY A 155 -19.10 -66.25 -2.58
N GLN A 156 -18.94 -66.17 -1.26
CA GLN A 156 -19.25 -67.27 -0.35
C GLN A 156 -20.74 -67.63 -0.38
N MET A 157 -21.64 -66.64 -0.32
CA MET A 157 -23.09 -66.87 -0.45
C MET A 157 -23.45 -67.53 -1.78
N ALA A 158 -22.81 -67.13 -2.88
CA ALA A 158 -23.05 -67.73 -4.19
C ALA A 158 -22.61 -69.21 -4.24
N ILE A 159 -21.52 -69.57 -3.58
CA ILE A 159 -21.09 -70.98 -3.45
C ILE A 159 -22.13 -71.78 -2.67
N VAL A 160 -22.57 -71.28 -1.51
CA VAL A 160 -23.59 -71.94 -0.68
C VAL A 160 -24.90 -72.14 -1.45
N LEU A 161 -25.35 -71.12 -2.18
CA LEU A 161 -26.54 -71.21 -3.03
C LEU A 161 -26.38 -72.25 -4.13
N ARG A 162 -25.22 -72.29 -4.80
CA ARG A 162 -24.93 -73.29 -5.83
C ARG A 162 -24.96 -74.70 -5.26
N GLU A 163 -24.33 -74.92 -4.12
CA GLU A 163 -24.34 -76.22 -3.43
C GLU A 163 -25.76 -76.63 -3.03
N SER A 164 -26.56 -75.70 -2.52
CA SER A 164 -27.97 -75.92 -2.16
C SER A 164 -28.81 -76.33 -3.38
N LEU A 165 -28.64 -75.64 -4.52
CA LEU A 165 -29.31 -76.00 -5.77
C LEU A 165 -28.89 -77.38 -6.26
N THR A 166 -27.60 -77.71 -6.24
CA THR A 166 -27.13 -79.06 -6.65
C THR A 166 -27.69 -80.16 -5.76
N LYS A 167 -27.81 -79.92 -4.45
CA LYS A 167 -28.44 -80.88 -3.52
C LYS A 167 -29.93 -81.02 -3.80
N LYS A 168 -30.62 -79.92 -4.15
CA LYS A 168 -32.03 -79.96 -4.57
C LYS A 168 -32.21 -80.78 -5.84
N ASP A 169 -31.36 -80.59 -6.85
CA ASP A 169 -31.45 -81.35 -8.11
C ASP A 169 -31.21 -82.84 -7.88
N GLN A 170 -30.23 -83.21 -7.03
CA GLN A 170 -30.02 -84.60 -6.62
C GLN A 170 -31.24 -85.19 -5.90
N ALA A 171 -31.87 -84.42 -5.01
CA ALA A 171 -33.09 -84.86 -4.32
C ALA A 171 -34.25 -85.06 -5.31
N ILE A 172 -34.42 -84.17 -6.30
CA ILE A 172 -35.42 -84.33 -7.36
C ILE A 172 -35.17 -85.60 -8.16
N GLN A 173 -33.94 -85.84 -8.62
CA GLN A 173 -33.58 -87.07 -9.33
C GLN A 173 -33.89 -88.33 -8.51
N SER A 174 -33.55 -88.33 -7.21
CA SER A 174 -33.88 -89.47 -6.35
C SER A 174 -35.39 -89.72 -6.23
N LEU A 175 -36.21 -88.66 -6.24
CA LEU A 175 -37.67 -88.78 -6.21
C LEU A 175 -38.23 -89.26 -7.56
N GLU A 176 -37.66 -88.83 -8.68
CA GLU A 176 -38.01 -89.30 -10.02
C GLU A 176 -37.68 -90.79 -10.21
N ASP A 177 -36.54 -91.25 -9.67
CA ASP A 177 -36.17 -92.67 -9.65
C ASP A 177 -37.18 -93.49 -8.84
N VAL A 178 -37.57 -93.00 -7.65
CA VAL A 178 -38.62 -93.63 -6.83
C VAL A 178 -39.95 -93.65 -7.57
N ALA A 179 -40.36 -92.54 -8.18
CA ALA A 179 -41.59 -92.47 -8.97
C ALA A 179 -41.56 -93.48 -10.14
N SER A 180 -40.45 -93.60 -10.84
CA SER A 180 -40.26 -94.57 -11.93
C SER A 180 -40.32 -96.01 -11.45
N ARG A 181 -39.78 -96.31 -10.26
CA ARG A 181 -39.94 -97.63 -9.61
C ARG A 181 -41.39 -97.90 -9.24
N MET A 182 -42.09 -96.91 -8.67
CA MET A 182 -43.51 -97.02 -8.34
C MET A 182 -44.36 -97.26 -9.60
N ASP A 183 -44.09 -96.55 -10.70
CA ASP A 183 -44.78 -96.78 -11.98
C ASP A 183 -44.53 -98.19 -12.54
N ARG A 184 -43.28 -98.70 -12.42
CA ARG A 184 -42.97 -100.09 -12.81
C ARG A 184 -43.74 -101.10 -11.97
N ILE A 185 -43.81 -100.89 -10.65
CA ILE A 185 -44.61 -101.71 -9.74
C ILE A 185 -46.10 -101.63 -10.11
N GLN A 186 -46.63 -100.43 -10.34
CA GLN A 186 -48.03 -100.23 -10.72
C GLN A 186 -48.37 -100.94 -12.04
N ARG A 187 -47.53 -100.84 -13.07
CA ARG A 187 -47.73 -101.57 -14.33
C ARG A 187 -47.73 -103.09 -14.15
N LEU A 188 -46.85 -103.62 -13.28
CA LEU A 188 -46.85 -105.05 -12.96
C LEU A 188 -48.15 -105.46 -12.24
N VAL A 189 -48.67 -104.62 -11.35
CA VAL A 189 -49.95 -104.84 -10.68
C VAL A 189 -51.11 -104.75 -11.67
N ASP A 190 -51.20 -103.70 -12.48
CA ASP A 190 -52.27 -103.51 -13.48
C ASP A 190 -52.29 -104.62 -14.54
N SER A 191 -51.13 -105.22 -14.85
CA SER A 191 -51.06 -106.38 -15.76
C SER A 191 -51.80 -107.62 -15.25
N VAL A 192 -52.12 -107.69 -13.96
CA VAL A 192 -52.90 -108.78 -13.35
C VAL A 192 -54.40 -108.61 -13.62
N ASP A 193 -54.88 -107.36 -13.65
CA ASP A 193 -56.31 -107.06 -13.82
C ASP A 193 -56.80 -107.23 -15.27
N GLY A 194 -55.89 -107.26 -16.25
CA GLY A 194 -56.21 -107.35 -17.68
C GLY A 194 -56.34 -108.77 -18.27
N GLU A 195 -55.88 -109.83 -17.59
CA GLU A 195 -55.87 -111.20 -18.13
C GLU A 195 -56.71 -112.18 -17.29
N VAL A 196 -57.83 -112.65 -17.84
CA VAL A 196 -58.72 -113.65 -17.23
C VAL A 196 -57.99 -114.99 -17.04
N ALA A 197 -57.43 -115.22 -15.85
CA ALA A 197 -56.76 -116.48 -15.50
C ALA A 197 -57.77 -117.48 -14.89
N ASN A 198 -58.31 -118.37 -15.72
CA ASN A 198 -59.29 -119.41 -15.36
C ASN A 198 -58.74 -120.55 -14.45
N ASN A 199 -57.68 -120.35 -13.65
CA ASN A 199 -57.13 -121.38 -12.76
C ASN A 199 -56.52 -120.79 -11.47
N PRO A 200 -57.01 -121.15 -10.27
CA PRO A 200 -56.57 -120.57 -8.99
C PRO A 200 -55.09 -120.83 -8.65
N VAL A 201 -54.52 -121.96 -9.09
CA VAL A 201 -53.10 -122.26 -8.86
C VAL A 201 -52.18 -121.37 -9.71
N GLY A 202 -52.62 -121.03 -10.93
CA GLY A 202 -51.88 -120.12 -11.82
C GLY A 202 -51.84 -118.68 -11.28
N MET A 203 -52.92 -118.26 -10.62
CA MET A 203 -53.00 -116.93 -9.98
C MET A 203 -51.99 -116.79 -8.83
N LEU A 204 -51.86 -117.80 -7.96
CA LEU A 204 -50.88 -117.80 -6.86
C LEU A 204 -49.43 -117.76 -7.36
N GLN A 205 -49.12 -118.53 -8.42
CA GLN A 205 -47.78 -118.50 -9.02
C GLN A 205 -47.46 -117.15 -9.69
N LYS A 206 -48.46 -116.50 -10.29
CA LYS A 206 -48.33 -115.13 -10.84
C LYS A 206 -48.06 -114.11 -9.74
N PHE A 207 -48.81 -114.14 -8.64
CA PHE A 207 -48.56 -113.27 -7.47
C PHE A 207 -47.17 -113.49 -6.88
N GLN A 208 -46.70 -114.74 -6.79
CA GLN A 208 -45.36 -115.03 -6.30
C GLN A 208 -44.27 -114.43 -7.20
N ARG A 209 -44.43 -114.50 -8.54
CA ARG A 209 -43.50 -113.89 -9.51
C ARG A 209 -43.51 -112.36 -9.47
N ILE A 210 -44.68 -111.75 -9.32
CA ILE A 210 -44.81 -110.30 -9.16
C ILE A 210 -44.20 -109.86 -7.84
N TRP A 211 -44.45 -110.58 -6.75
CA TRP A 211 -43.85 -110.29 -5.45
C TRP A 211 -42.32 -110.36 -5.51
N THR A 212 -41.75 -111.35 -6.20
CA THR A 212 -40.30 -111.40 -6.43
C THR A 212 -39.81 -110.22 -7.28
N ALA A 213 -40.53 -109.87 -8.35
CA ALA A 213 -40.15 -108.74 -9.22
C ALA A 213 -40.25 -107.38 -8.51
N VAL A 214 -41.29 -107.17 -7.68
CA VAL A 214 -41.42 -105.98 -6.83
C VAL A 214 -40.29 -105.92 -5.81
N ARG A 215 -39.94 -107.07 -5.20
CA ARG A 215 -38.83 -107.15 -4.24
C ARG A 215 -37.49 -106.84 -4.89
N GLU A 216 -37.28 -107.24 -6.15
CA GLU A 216 -36.09 -106.89 -6.93
C GLU A 216 -36.06 -105.39 -7.26
N ILE A 217 -37.18 -104.80 -7.72
CA ILE A 217 -37.28 -103.35 -8.02
C ILE A 217 -37.06 -102.48 -6.77
N LEU A 218 -37.48 -102.94 -5.59
CA LEU A 218 -37.22 -102.25 -4.32
C LEU A 218 -35.77 -102.41 -3.82
N ALA A 219 -35.04 -103.41 -4.33
CA ALA A 219 -33.65 -103.67 -3.96
C ALA A 219 -32.62 -103.04 -4.93
N GLU A 220 -33.06 -102.62 -6.13
CA GLU A 220 -32.34 -101.65 -6.99
C GLU A 220 -32.06 -100.33 -6.25
#